data_AF-A0A7K1DXB4-F1
#
_entry.id   AF-A0A7K1DXB4-F1
#
_cell.length_a   1.000
_cell.length_b   1.000
_cell.length_c   1.000
_cell.angle_alpha   90.00
_cell.angle_beta   90.00
_cell.angle_gamma   90.00
#
_symmetry.space_group_name_H-M   'P 1'
#
loop_
_entity.id
_entity.type
_entity.pdbx_description
1 polymer ?
#
loop_
_entity_poly.entity_id
_entity_poly.type
_entity_poly.pdbx_seq_one_letter_code
_entity_poly.pdbx_strand_id
1 'polypeptide(L)'
;TLIGTLVWDAIVNNWQSGASLAGCSAGAMVLSSHIPNFRLLKSSPTAGLNLLPEIRVIPHFNKFFKWIPESAAKLLLHVPDDSILIGVDEMTAIVQRSGDEHWVVYGEAKVHVLKGLPDQQLIDGQRILLTRSGD
;
A
#
# COMPACT_ATOMS: atom_id res chain seq x y z
N THR A 1 -8.53 13.95 9.03
CA THR A 1 -8.54 13.54 10.45
C THR A 1 -7.15 13.50 11.04
N LEU A 2 -6.20 12.70 10.53
CA LEU A 2 -4.87 12.56 11.15
C LEU A 2 -3.81 13.50 10.56
N ILE A 3 -3.83 13.76 9.25
CA ILE A 3 -2.85 14.62 8.59
C ILE A 3 -2.80 15.99 9.28
N GLY A 4 -1.58 16.44 9.61
CA GLY A 4 -1.32 17.74 10.25
C GLY A 4 -1.73 17.84 11.71
N THR A 5 -1.93 16.71 12.40
CA THR A 5 -2.29 16.69 13.83
C THR A 5 -1.11 16.25 14.70
N LEU A 6 -1.06 16.76 15.94
CA LEU A 6 -0.09 16.33 16.95
C LEU A 6 -0.14 14.82 17.24
N VAL A 7 -1.32 14.21 17.09
CA VAL A 7 -1.49 12.76 17.26
C VAL A 7 -0.74 12.00 16.17
N TRP A 8 -0.81 12.48 14.92
CA TRP A 8 -0.05 11.89 13.83
C TRP A 8 1.45 12.04 14.03
N ASP A 9 1.91 13.22 14.44
CA ASP A 9 3.31 13.47 14.74
C ASP A 9 3.81 12.52 15.85
N ALA A 10 3.00 12.30 16.89
CA ALA A 10 3.33 11.35 17.96
C ALA A 10 3.44 9.90 17.44
N ILE A 11 2.55 9.47 16.54
CA ILE A 11 2.61 8.13 15.91
C ILE A 11 3.90 7.98 15.11
N VAL A 12 4.24 8.96 14.27
CA VAL A 12 5.47 8.95 13.46
C VAL A 12 6.71 8.92 14.34
N ASN A 13 6.78 9.77 15.36
CA ASN A 13 7.90 9.81 16.30
C ASN A 13 8.08 8.47 17.04
N ASN A 14 6.99 7.83 17.44
CA ASN A 14 7.03 6.52 18.10
C ASN A 14 7.52 5.41 17.15
N TRP A 15 7.05 5.42 15.90
CA TRP A 15 7.50 4.47 14.88
C TRP A 15 8.99 4.66 14.55
N GLN A 16 9.42 5.90 14.32
CA GLN A 16 10.82 6.22 14.02
C GLN A 16 11.78 5.93 15.18
N SER A 17 11.28 5.86 16.42
CA SER A 17 12.05 5.46 17.60
C SER A 17 12.01 3.95 17.89
N GLY A 18 11.44 3.14 16.99
CA GLY A 18 11.55 1.68 17.02
C GLY A 18 10.24 0.93 17.29
N ALA A 19 9.12 1.63 17.51
CA ALA A 19 7.83 0.96 17.58
C ALA A 19 7.41 0.42 16.20
N SER A 20 6.63 -0.65 16.16
CA SER A 20 6.02 -1.12 14.92
C SER A 20 4.82 -0.26 14.53
N LEU A 21 4.66 -0.02 13.23
CA LEU A 21 3.48 0.61 12.64
C LEU A 21 2.88 -0.31 11.59
N ALA A 22 1.56 -0.50 11.64
CA ALA A 22 0.83 -1.32 10.67
C ALA A 22 -0.51 -0.66 10.33
N GLY A 23 -0.97 -0.89 9.11
CA GLY A 23 -2.28 -0.48 8.62
C GLY A 23 -3.02 -1.67 8.03
N CYS A 24 -4.30 -1.82 8.34
CA CYS A 24 -5.18 -2.83 7.75
C CYS A 24 -6.21 -2.13 6.84
N SER A 25 -6.44 -2.69 5.64
CA SER A 25 -7.43 -2.16 4.68
C SER A 25 -7.19 -0.67 4.37
N ALA A 26 -8.15 0.21 4.64
CA ALA A 26 -7.99 1.67 4.51
C ALA A 26 -6.78 2.21 5.28
N GLY A 27 -6.43 1.58 6.41
CA GLY A 27 -5.23 1.89 7.19
C GLY A 27 -3.92 1.66 6.43
N ALA A 28 -3.86 0.66 5.54
CA ALA A 28 -2.69 0.43 4.68
C ALA A 28 -2.64 1.47 3.55
N MET A 29 -3.80 1.77 2.96
CA MET A 29 -3.92 2.73 1.84
C MET A 29 -3.47 4.13 2.25
N VAL A 30 -3.82 4.57 3.47
CA VAL A 30 -3.44 5.91 3.95
C VAL A 30 -1.95 6.05 4.19
N LEU A 31 -1.16 4.98 4.26
CA LEU A 31 0.31 5.09 4.43
C LEU A 31 1.02 5.54 3.15
N SER A 32 0.39 5.37 1.99
CA SER A 32 0.87 5.85 0.69
C SER A 32 0.78 7.38 0.57
N SER A 33 1.35 7.94 -0.50
CA SER A 33 1.26 9.38 -0.79
C SER A 33 -0.16 9.86 -1.14
N HIS A 34 -0.93 9.04 -1.85
CA HIS A 34 -2.26 9.41 -2.36
C HIS A 34 -3.23 8.22 -2.33
N ILE A 35 -4.49 8.53 -2.04
CA ILE A 35 -5.60 7.58 -1.98
C ILE A 35 -6.60 7.93 -3.10
N PRO A 36 -6.89 7.02 -4.04
CA PRO A 36 -7.88 7.28 -5.07
C PRO A 36 -9.28 7.46 -4.47
N ASN A 37 -10.09 8.36 -5.02
CA ASN A 37 -11.46 8.54 -4.57
C ASN A 37 -12.42 7.62 -5.35
N PHE A 38 -12.75 6.48 -4.76
CA PHE A 38 -13.56 5.43 -5.41
C PHE A 38 -15.03 5.81 -5.62
N ARG A 39 -15.56 6.71 -4.79
CA ARG A 39 -16.97 7.14 -4.84
C ARG A 39 -17.18 8.29 -5.82
N LEU A 40 -16.15 9.10 -6.05
CA LEU A 40 -16.20 10.27 -6.92
C LEU A 40 -15.07 10.16 -7.94
N LEU A 41 -15.29 9.35 -8.99
CA LEU A 41 -14.30 9.01 -10.03
C LEU A 41 -13.67 10.22 -10.74
N LYS A 42 -14.28 11.41 -10.65
CA LYS A 42 -13.77 12.67 -11.23
C LYS A 42 -13.10 13.61 -10.22
N SER A 43 -13.01 13.22 -8.95
CA SER A 43 -12.40 14.06 -7.91
C SER A 43 -10.90 13.77 -7.79
N SER A 44 -10.15 14.77 -7.32
CA SER A 44 -8.74 14.61 -7.03
C SER A 44 -8.51 13.52 -5.96
N PRO A 45 -7.40 12.76 -6.06
CA PRO A 45 -6.99 11.85 -5.00
C PRO A 45 -6.88 12.58 -3.66
N THR A 46 -7.21 11.89 -2.57
CA THR A 46 -6.99 12.41 -1.22
C THR A 46 -5.52 12.22 -0.86
N ALA A 47 -4.88 13.25 -0.28
CA ALA A 47 -3.52 13.10 0.26
C ALA A 47 -3.50 12.02 1.35
N GLY A 48 -2.51 11.14 1.29
CA GLY A 48 -2.23 10.16 2.33
C GLY A 48 -1.26 10.71 3.38
N LEU A 49 -0.82 9.83 4.27
CA LEU A 49 0.13 10.09 5.34
C LEU A 49 1.58 10.07 4.85
N ASN A 50 1.80 9.60 3.61
CA ASN A 50 3.06 9.73 2.88
C ASN A 50 4.28 9.09 3.59
N LEU A 51 4.07 7.97 4.28
CA LEU A 51 5.18 7.18 4.85
C LEU A 51 5.82 6.26 3.82
N LEU A 52 5.04 5.84 2.82
CA LEU A 52 5.50 5.02 1.70
C LEU A 52 5.20 5.77 0.39
N PRO A 53 5.96 6.82 0.05
CA PRO A 53 5.63 7.70 -1.07
C PRO A 53 5.59 6.97 -2.43
N GLU A 54 6.49 5.99 -2.59
CA GLU A 54 6.68 5.18 -3.80
C GLU A 54 5.70 4.01 -3.91
N ILE A 55 5.07 3.58 -2.80
CA ILE A 55 4.28 2.34 -2.77
C ILE A 55 2.80 2.68 -2.61
N ARG A 56 1.97 2.15 -3.52
CA ARG A 56 0.51 2.17 -3.40
C ARG A 56 -0.03 0.78 -3.13
N VAL A 57 -0.94 0.67 -2.15
CA VAL A 57 -1.56 -0.59 -1.74
C VAL A 57 -3.04 -0.63 -2.13
N ILE A 58 -3.46 -1.71 -2.79
CA ILE A 58 -4.87 -2.09 -2.99
C ILE A 58 -5.18 -3.25 -2.03
N PRO A 59 -5.93 -3.03 -0.94
CA PRO A 59 -6.29 -4.09 -0.01
C PRO A 59 -7.45 -4.94 -0.54
N HIS A 60 -7.69 -6.09 0.11
CA HIS A 60 -8.74 -7.06 -0.26
C HIS A 60 -8.70 -7.45 -1.74
N PHE A 61 -7.53 -7.51 -2.37
CA PHE A 61 -7.39 -7.53 -3.83
C PHE A 61 -8.20 -8.65 -4.52
N ASN A 62 -8.22 -9.85 -3.95
CA ASN A 62 -9.04 -11.00 -4.35
C ASN A 62 -10.57 -10.79 -4.32
N LYS A 63 -11.08 -9.80 -3.58
CA LYS A 63 -12.52 -9.49 -3.48
C LYS A 63 -12.88 -8.08 -3.96
N PHE A 64 -11.92 -7.17 -3.96
CA PHE A 64 -12.16 -5.74 -4.17
C PHE A 64 -12.86 -5.46 -5.50
N PHE A 65 -12.46 -6.13 -6.58
CA PHE A 65 -13.05 -5.97 -7.91
C PHE A 65 -14.47 -6.50 -8.04
N LYS A 66 -14.94 -7.34 -7.11
CA LYS A 66 -16.35 -7.79 -7.08
C LYS A 66 -17.27 -6.73 -6.47
N TRP A 67 -16.72 -5.74 -5.78
CA TRP A 67 -17.47 -4.74 -5.02
C TRP A 67 -17.50 -3.37 -5.68
N ILE A 68 -16.75 -3.16 -6.75
CA ILE A 68 -16.64 -1.86 -7.43
C ILE A 68 -16.98 -1.96 -8.92
N PRO A 69 -17.53 -0.89 -9.52
CA PRO A 69 -17.70 -0.82 -10.97
C PRO A 69 -16.35 -0.90 -11.73
N GLU A 70 -16.37 -1.40 -12.96
CA GLU A 70 -15.18 -1.52 -13.82
C GLU A 70 -14.43 -0.19 -14.01
N SER A 71 -15.16 0.92 -14.09
CA SER A 71 -14.57 2.27 -14.19
C SER A 71 -13.76 2.65 -12.95
N ALA A 72 -14.18 2.22 -11.76
CA ALA A 72 -13.42 2.40 -10.52
C ALA A 72 -12.18 1.50 -10.47
N ALA A 73 -12.28 0.28 -11.00
CA ALA A 73 -11.14 -0.63 -11.12
C ALA A 73 -10.03 -0.04 -12.00
N LYS A 74 -10.39 0.58 -13.14
CA LYS A 74 -9.42 1.25 -14.01
C LYS A 74 -8.70 2.41 -13.30
N LEU A 75 -9.42 3.20 -12.49
CA LEU A 75 -8.83 4.29 -11.72
C LEU A 75 -7.84 3.78 -10.65
N LEU A 76 -8.14 2.66 -10.00
CA LEU A 76 -7.27 2.02 -9.01
C LEU A 76 -5.93 1.56 -9.57
N LEU A 77 -5.98 0.99 -10.76
CA LEU A 77 -4.79 0.48 -11.46
C LEU A 77 -3.97 1.60 -12.08
N HIS A 78 -4.54 2.80 -12.22
CA HIS A 78 -3.82 3.96 -12.70
C HIS A 78 -3.03 4.63 -11.56
N VAL A 79 -1.72 4.36 -11.54
CA VAL A 79 -0.76 5.06 -10.69
C VAL A 79 0.24 5.85 -11.54
N PRO A 80 0.80 6.96 -11.02
CA PRO A 80 1.96 7.61 -11.61
C PRO A 80 3.05 6.62 -12.01
N ASP A 81 3.78 6.92 -13.08
CA ASP A 81 4.75 5.98 -13.66
C ASP A 81 5.97 5.69 -12.79
N ASP A 82 6.19 6.50 -11.75
CA ASP A 82 7.21 6.35 -10.70
C ASP A 82 6.76 5.45 -9.53
N SER A 83 5.47 5.20 -9.34
CA SER A 83 4.98 4.39 -8.21
C SER A 83 5.03 2.86 -8.44
N ILE A 84 5.32 2.11 -7.38
CA ILE A 84 5.07 0.66 -7.26
C ILE A 84 3.64 0.44 -6.80
N LEU A 85 2.88 -0.38 -7.53
CA LEU A 85 1.51 -0.74 -7.15
C LEU A 85 1.46 -2.20 -6.72
N ILE A 86 0.99 -2.45 -5.49
CA ILE A 86 0.77 -3.80 -4.99
C ILE A 86 -0.71 -4.02 -4.61
N GLY A 87 -1.20 -5.22 -4.92
CA GLY A 87 -2.47 -5.75 -4.41
C GLY A 87 -2.19 -6.70 -3.23
N VAL A 88 -2.91 -6.56 -2.13
CA VAL A 88 -2.79 -7.46 -0.97
C VAL A 88 -4.14 -8.14 -0.76
N ASP A 89 -4.16 -9.46 -0.86
CA ASP A 89 -5.37 -10.26 -0.63
C ASP A 89 -5.80 -10.24 0.84
N GLU A 90 -7.04 -10.63 1.11
CA GLU A 90 -7.50 -10.82 2.49
C GLU A 90 -6.65 -11.83 3.27
N MET A 91 -6.60 -11.68 4.60
CA MET A 91 -5.81 -12.52 5.51
C MET A 91 -4.32 -12.62 5.11
N THR A 92 -3.80 -11.57 4.46
CA THR A 92 -2.42 -11.48 4.00
C THR A 92 -1.85 -10.12 4.38
N ALA A 93 -0.57 -10.09 4.75
CA ALA A 93 0.18 -8.90 5.06
C ALA A 93 1.53 -8.91 4.34
N ILE A 94 2.10 -7.73 4.13
CA ILE A 94 3.48 -7.55 3.69
C ILE A 94 4.18 -6.66 4.70
N VAL A 95 5.33 -7.11 5.20
CA VAL A 95 5.99 -6.51 6.37
C VAL A 95 7.47 -6.30 6.07
N GLN A 96 7.94 -5.08 6.24
CA GLN A 96 9.36 -4.77 6.36
C GLN A 96 9.72 -4.73 7.85
N ARG A 97 10.65 -5.59 8.27
CA ARG A 97 11.15 -5.58 9.65
C ARG A 97 12.15 -4.44 9.82
N SER A 98 12.24 -3.89 11.03
CA SER A 98 13.24 -2.87 11.33
C SER A 98 14.65 -3.37 11.01
N GLY A 99 15.42 -2.58 10.26
CA GLY A 99 16.77 -2.92 9.82
C GLY A 99 16.85 -3.90 8.62
N ASP A 100 15.73 -4.34 8.06
CA ASP A 100 15.69 -5.13 6.82
C ASP A 100 15.25 -4.25 5.65
N GLU A 101 15.88 -4.43 4.50
CA GLU A 101 15.49 -3.78 3.25
C GLU A 101 14.33 -4.54 2.59
N HIS A 102 14.28 -5.86 2.80
CA HIS A 102 13.29 -6.72 2.16
C HIS A 102 11.96 -6.68 2.90
N TRP A 103 10.90 -6.67 2.10
CA TRP A 103 9.54 -6.94 2.54
C TRP A 103 9.28 -8.44 2.50
N VAL A 104 8.57 -8.96 3.50
CA VAL A 104 8.21 -10.38 3.60
C VAL A 104 6.70 -10.52 3.65
N VAL A 105 6.16 -11.44 2.86
CA VAL A 105 4.73 -11.77 2.86
C VAL A 105 4.40 -12.71 4.01
N TYR A 106 3.29 -12.45 4.69
CA TYR A 106 2.75 -13.29 5.75
C TYR A 106 1.25 -13.53 5.52
N GLY A 107 0.77 -14.75 5.80
CA GLY A 107 -0.67 -15.06 5.86
C GLY A 107 -1.12 -16.13 4.88
N GLU A 108 -2.40 -16.11 4.51
CA GLU A 108 -3.06 -17.26 3.87
C GLU A 108 -3.20 -17.15 2.34
N ALA A 109 -3.01 -15.96 1.78
CA ALA A 109 -3.16 -15.72 0.34
C ALA A 109 -1.92 -15.03 -0.25
N LYS A 110 -2.11 -14.04 -1.13
CA LYS A 110 -1.05 -13.50 -1.98
C LYS A 110 -0.89 -11.99 -1.88
N VAL A 111 0.33 -11.56 -2.17
CA VAL A 111 0.64 -10.19 -2.60
C VAL A 111 0.91 -10.21 -4.09
N HIS A 112 0.33 -9.26 -4.81
CA HIS A 112 0.43 -9.14 -6.27
C HIS A 112 1.19 -7.86 -6.58
N VAL A 113 2.24 -7.95 -7.40
CA VAL A 113 2.98 -6.80 -7.90
C VAL A 113 2.40 -6.42 -9.25
N LEU A 114 1.77 -5.24 -9.34
CA LEU A 114 0.92 -4.88 -10.48
C LEU A 114 1.56 -3.85 -11.41
N LYS A 115 2.41 -2.96 -10.87
CA LYS A 115 3.14 -1.92 -11.64
C LYS A 115 4.41 -1.51 -10.90
N GLY A 116 5.39 -0.98 -11.63
CA GLY A 116 6.65 -0.44 -11.12
C GLY A 116 7.78 -1.46 -10.97
N LEU A 117 7.43 -2.75 -10.95
CA LEU A 117 8.34 -3.90 -10.91
C LEU A 117 7.78 -5.02 -11.81
N PRO A 118 8.57 -6.07 -12.16
CA PRO A 118 8.05 -7.22 -12.89
C PRO A 118 6.81 -7.82 -12.23
N ASP A 119 5.80 -8.15 -13.04
CA ASP A 119 4.57 -8.79 -12.57
C ASP A 119 4.90 -10.13 -11.91
N GLN A 120 4.47 -10.27 -10.65
CA GLN A 120 4.71 -11.46 -9.85
C GLN A 120 3.72 -11.56 -8.69
N GLN A 121 3.54 -12.77 -8.21
CA GLN A 121 2.72 -13.08 -7.03
C GLN A 121 3.60 -13.70 -5.96
N LEU A 122 3.47 -13.20 -4.74
CA LEU A 122 4.20 -13.67 -3.57
C LEU A 122 3.25 -14.31 -2.57
N ILE A 123 3.66 -15.42 -1.98
CA ILE A 123 2.98 -16.15 -0.90
C ILE A 123 3.77 -16.05 0.41
N ASP A 124 3.20 -16.54 1.50
CA ASP A 124 3.80 -16.59 2.83
C ASP A 124 5.29 -17.00 2.81
N GLY A 125 6.10 -16.23 3.53
CA GLY A 125 7.55 -16.41 3.66
C GLY A 125 8.39 -15.89 2.50
N GLN A 126 7.80 -15.57 1.34
CA GLN A 126 8.54 -15.00 0.22
C GLN A 126 8.91 -13.53 0.46
N ARG A 127 10.06 -13.14 -0.10
CA ARG A 127 10.69 -11.84 0.12
C ARG A 127 10.77 -11.05 -1.19
N ILE A 128 10.63 -9.74 -1.10
CA ILE A 128 10.77 -8.82 -2.24
C ILE A 128 11.39 -7.50 -1.78
N LEU A 129 12.23 -6.92 -2.64
CA LEU A 129 12.65 -5.53 -2.52
C LEU A 129 11.61 -4.66 -3.25
N LEU A 130 10.93 -3.77 -2.53
CA LEU A 130 9.96 -2.82 -3.10
C LEU A 130 10.65 -1.48 -3.39
N THR A 131 11.73 -1.54 -4.16
CA THR A 131 12.50 -0.37 -4.63
C THR A 131 12.72 -0.54 -6.12
N ARG A 132 12.64 0.54 -6.89
CA ARG A 132 12.85 0.49 -8.34
C ARG A 132 14.34 0.49 -8.65
N SER A 133 14.73 -0.19 -9.73
CA SER A 133 16.09 -0.10 -10.25
C SER A 133 16.31 1.31 -10.83
N GLY A 134 17.13 2.13 -10.17
CA GLY A 134 17.46 3.48 -10.63
C GLY A 134 17.57 4.55 -9.55
N ASP A 135 17.18 4.23 -8.31
CA ASP A 135 17.38 5.08 -7.12
C ASP A 135 18.67 4.72 -6.36
#